data_AF-A0A2I0K6G6-F1
#
_entry.id   AF-A0A2I0K6G6-F1
#
_cell.length_a   1.000
_cell.length_b   1.000
_cell.length_c   1.000
_cell.angle_alpha   90.00
_cell.angle_beta   90.00
_cell.angle_gamma   90.00
#
_symmetry.space_group_name_H-M   'P 1'
#
loop_
_entity.id
_entity.type
_entity.pdbx_description
1 polymer ?
#
loop_
_entity_poly.entity_id
_entity_poly.type
_entity_poly.pdbx_seq_one_letter_code
_entity_poly.pdbx_strand_id
1 'polypeptide(L)'
;MRNVVPRLISRSLSVITATLFGAMLPFFGDIMALFGAFGFIPLDFILPAVFYNVAFKPSKRGAIFWVNTTIAVISSMLAGIGAVASVRQMIRDAKTYNLFANM
;
A
#
# COMPACT_ATOMS: atom_id res chain seq x y z
N MET A 1 28.00 6.46 -23.21
CA MET A 1 26.52 6.33 -23.37
C MET A 1 26.06 4.90 -23.75
N ARG A 2 26.79 3.83 -23.40
CA ARG A 2 26.53 2.46 -23.91
C ARG A 2 25.34 1.73 -23.25
N ASN A 3 24.89 2.17 -22.07
CA ASN A 3 23.75 1.59 -21.35
C ASN A 3 22.44 2.36 -21.51
N VAL A 4 22.40 3.46 -22.26
CA VAL A 4 21.22 4.34 -22.31
C VAL A 4 20.07 3.65 -23.05
N VAL A 5 20.34 3.08 -24.22
CA VAL A 5 19.33 2.40 -25.06
C VAL A 5 18.69 1.18 -24.36
N PRO A 6 19.43 0.18 -23.83
CA PRO A 6 18.81 -0.95 -23.14
C PRO A 6 18.10 -0.55 -21.84
N ARG A 7 18.60 0.49 -21.15
CA ARG A 7 17.93 1.06 -19.97
C ARG A 7 16.62 1.75 -20.33
N LEU A 8 16.58 2.47 -21.45
CA LEU A 8 15.37 3.13 -21.93
C LEU A 8 14.31 2.09 -22.29
N ILE A 9 14.68 1.07 -23.07
CA ILE A 9 13.76 0.00 -23.48
C ILE A 9 13.19 -0.73 -22.27
N SER A 10 14.03 -1.16 -21.33
CA SER A 10 13.56 -1.87 -20.13
C SER A 10 12.64 -1.02 -19.26
N ARG A 11 12.95 0.28 -19.08
CA ARG A 11 12.07 1.19 -18.33
C ARG A 11 10.75 1.47 -19.04
N SER A 12 10.79 1.77 -20.33
CA SER A 12 9.59 2.02 -21.12
C SER A 12 8.69 0.79 -21.16
N LEU A 13 9.27 -0.40 -21.38
CA LEU A 13 8.50 -1.65 -21.37
C LEU A 13 7.85 -1.89 -20.01
N SER A 14 8.58 -1.68 -18.91
CA SER A 14 8.03 -1.83 -17.56
C SER A 14 6.87 -0.87 -17.27
N VAL A 15 6.97 0.38 -17.71
CA VAL A 15 5.89 1.38 -17.53
C VAL A 15 4.69 1.03 -18.40
N ILE A 16 4.91 0.64 -19.66
CA ILE A 16 3.82 0.29 -20.58
C ILE A 16 3.05 -0.91 -20.05
N THR A 17 3.72 -1.97 -19.61
CA THR A 17 3.04 -3.15 -19.06
C THR A 17 2.28 -2.82 -17.79
N ALA A 18 2.89 -2.08 -16.85
CA ALA A 18 2.23 -1.66 -15.62
C ALA A 18 0.97 -0.80 -15.90
N THR A 19 1.07 0.13 -16.85
CA THR A 19 -0.04 1.01 -17.25
C THR A 19 -1.15 0.21 -17.93
N LEU A 20 -0.80 -0.76 -18.78
CA LEU A 20 -1.79 -1.65 -19.42
C LEU A 20 -2.59 -2.43 -18.37
N PHE A 21 -1.92 -3.09 -17.43
CA PHE A 21 -2.61 -3.81 -16.35
C PHE A 21 -3.44 -2.89 -15.47
N GLY A 22 -2.94 -1.69 -15.18
CA GLY A 22 -3.67 -0.68 -14.42
C GLY A 22 -4.92 -0.16 -15.12
N ALA A 23 -4.89 -0.03 -16.45
CA ALA A 23 -6.03 0.41 -17.25
C ALA A 23 -7.05 -0.71 -17.52
N MET A 24 -6.60 -1.97 -17.59
CA MET A 24 -7.47 -3.12 -17.89
C MET A 24 -8.28 -3.61 -16.69
N LEU A 25 -7.76 -3.45 -15.47
CA LEU A 25 -8.40 -3.92 -14.25
C LEU A 25 -9.15 -2.76 -13.58
N PRO A 26 -10.50 -2.77 -13.55
CA PRO A 26 -11.24 -1.67 -12.94
C PRO A 26 -10.99 -1.53 -11.43
N PHE A 27 -10.50 -2.59 -10.79
CA PHE A 27 -10.16 -2.66 -9.36
C PHE A 27 -8.66 -2.48 -9.07
N PHE A 28 -7.84 -2.03 -10.04
CA PHE A 28 -6.41 -1.82 -9.79
C PHE A 28 -6.15 -0.82 -8.65
N GLY A 29 -6.99 0.21 -8.53
CA GLY A 29 -6.95 1.15 -7.42
C GLY A 29 -7.12 0.48 -6.06
N ASP A 30 -8.05 -0.48 -5.94
CA ASP A 30 -8.27 -1.22 -4.70
C ASP A 30 -7.11 -2.16 -4.38
N ILE A 31 -6.46 -2.76 -5.38
CA ILE A 31 -5.23 -3.55 -5.19
C ILE A 31 -4.12 -2.66 -4.63
N MET A 32 -3.93 -1.46 -5.18
CA MET A 32 -2.93 -0.52 -4.68
C MET A 32 -3.25 -0.07 -3.24
N ALA A 33 -4.52 0.17 -2.93
CA ALA A 33 -4.95 0.50 -1.57
C ALA A 33 -4.69 -0.65 -0.59
N LEU A 34 -4.90 -1.91 -1.01
CA LEU A 34 -4.58 -3.10 -0.23
C LEU A 34 -3.07 -3.21 0.06
N PHE A 35 -2.23 -3.00 -0.94
CA PHE A 35 -0.77 -2.95 -0.74
C PHE A 35 -0.33 -1.76 0.12
N GLY A 36 -1.04 -0.62 0.04
CA GLY A 36 -0.88 0.50 0.96
C GLY A 36 -1.12 0.08 2.41
N ALA A 37 -2.24 -0.61 2.65
CA ALA A 37 -2.63 -1.06 3.97
C ALA A 37 -1.65 -2.10 4.58
N PHE A 38 -1.14 -3.04 3.78
CA PHE A 38 -0.22 -4.08 4.26
C PHE A 38 1.26 -3.69 4.23
N GLY A 39 1.66 -2.90 3.25
CA GLY A 39 3.05 -2.51 3.03
C GLY A 39 3.35 -1.18 3.69
N PHE A 40 2.82 -0.10 3.13
CA PHE A 40 3.18 1.27 3.53
C PHE A 40 2.83 1.56 4.99
N ILE A 41 1.62 1.22 5.45
CA ILE A 41 1.22 1.57 6.83
C ILE A 41 2.12 0.91 7.90
N PRO A 42 2.40 -0.41 7.82
CA PRO A 42 3.32 -1.06 8.74
C PRO A 42 4.79 -0.67 8.56
N LEU A 43 5.24 -0.39 7.34
CA LEU A 43 6.63 0.00 7.09
C LEU A 43 6.94 1.44 7.55
N ASP A 44 6.01 2.37 7.35
CA ASP A 44 6.29 3.80 7.56
C ASP A 44 5.80 4.34 8.91
N PHE A 45 4.73 3.78 9.50
CA PHE A 45 4.15 4.32 10.75
C PHE A 45 4.32 3.36 11.94
N ILE A 46 3.75 2.17 11.77
CA ILE A 46 4.24 0.87 12.20
C ILE A 46 5.61 0.76 12.90
N LEU A 47 6.54 0.27 12.08
CA LEU A 47 7.89 -0.11 12.42
C LEU A 47 8.70 1.01 13.08
N PRO A 48 8.73 2.26 12.57
CA PRO A 48 9.53 3.31 13.18
C PRO A 48 9.09 3.63 14.62
N ALA A 49 7.78 3.71 14.87
CA ALA A 49 7.25 4.00 16.19
C ALA A 49 7.56 2.88 17.21
N VAL A 50 7.42 1.62 16.79
CA VAL A 50 7.75 0.45 17.63
C VAL A 50 9.26 0.35 17.85
N PHE A 51 10.07 0.48 16.80
CA PHE A 51 11.52 0.41 16.88
C PHE A 51 12.10 1.53 17.73
N TYR A 52 11.57 2.75 17.65
CA TYR A 52 11.97 3.83 18.55
C TYR A 52 11.75 3.43 20.02
N ASN A 53 10.56 2.92 20.34
CA ASN A 53 10.23 2.50 21.71
C ASN A 53 11.11 1.35 22.20
N VAL A 54 11.47 0.40 21.34
CA VAL A 54 12.33 -0.75 21.68
C VAL A 54 13.80 -0.34 21.81
N ALA A 55 14.32 0.48 20.90
CA ALA A 55 15.72 0.86 20.84
C ALA A 55 16.11 1.86 21.93
N PHE A 56 15.30 2.92 22.12
CA PHE A 56 15.61 4.00 23.05
C PHE A 56 14.98 3.81 24.43
N LYS A 57 14.02 2.88 24.56
CA LYS A 57 13.32 2.56 25.82
C LYS A 57 12.92 3.81 26.62
N PRO A 58 12.17 4.75 26.01
CA PRO A 58 11.73 5.95 26.71
C PRO A 58 10.91 5.58 27.95
N SER A 59 10.91 6.45 28.95
CA SER A 59 10.09 6.24 30.15
C SER A 59 8.63 5.97 29.79
N LYS A 60 8.03 4.94 30.38
CA LYS A 60 6.62 4.55 30.13
C LYS A 60 5.59 5.63 30.49
N ARG A 61 6.01 6.65 31.25
CA ARG A 61 5.21 7.84 31.59
C ARG A 61 5.51 9.04 30.69
N GLY A 62 6.51 8.94 29.82
CA GLY A 62 6.91 10.00 28.92
C GLY A 62 5.94 10.15 27.76
N ALA A 63 5.70 11.40 27.35
CA ALA A 63 4.82 11.72 26.22
C ALA A 63 5.25 11.00 24.94
N ILE A 64 6.55 10.85 24.69
CA ILE A 64 7.11 10.19 23.50
C ILE A 64 6.66 8.72 23.40
N PHE A 65 6.68 7.98 24.52
CA PHE A 65 6.24 6.58 24.53
C PHE A 65 4.76 6.46 24.15
N TRP A 66 3.91 7.34 24.70
CA TRP A 66 2.47 7.36 24.42
C TRP A 66 2.16 7.80 22.99
N VAL A 67 2.86 8.81 22.46
CA VAL A 67 2.71 9.25 21.07
C VAL A 67 3.06 8.10 20.11
N ASN A 68 4.22 7.48 20.27
CA ASN A 68 4.63 6.36 19.42
C ASN A 68 3.67 5.16 19.52
N THR A 69 3.23 4.83 20.74
CA THR A 69 2.26 3.74 20.95
C THR A 69 0.92 4.06 20.29
N THR A 70 0.45 5.31 20.39
CA THR A 70 -0.81 5.75 19.77
C THR A 70 -0.73 5.71 18.25
N ILE A 71 0.40 6.17 17.67
CA ILE A 71 0.65 6.07 16.22
C ILE A 71 0.61 4.62 15.77
N ALA A 72 1.29 3.71 16.48
CA ALA A 72 1.31 2.29 16.15
C ALA A 72 -0.10 1.66 16.21
N VAL A 73 -0.89 1.98 17.24
CA VAL A 73 -2.25 1.44 17.42
C VAL A 73 -3.20 1.97 16.34
N ILE A 74 -3.27 3.29 16.14
CA ILE A 74 -4.17 3.89 15.15
C ILE A 74 -3.81 3.42 13.74
N SER A 75 -2.51 3.38 13.41
CA SER A 75 -2.05 2.90 12.11
C SER A 75 -2.40 1.43 11.89
N SER A 76 -2.29 0.59 12.93
CA SER A 76 -2.72 -0.83 12.84
C SER A 76 -4.22 -0.97 12.58
N MET A 77 -5.04 -0.16 13.25
CA MET A 77 -6.49 -0.14 13.00
C MET A 77 -6.81 0.33 11.59
N LEU A 78 -6.13 1.39 11.11
CA LEU A 78 -6.32 1.92 9.77
C LEU A 78 -5.88 0.93 8.69
N ALA A 79 -4.77 0.20 8.91
CA ALA A 79 -4.34 -0.88 8.04
C ALA A 79 -5.40 -2.00 7.95
N GLY A 80 -5.94 -2.43 9.09
CA GLY A 80 -7.00 -3.43 9.11
C GLY A 80 -8.26 -2.98 8.37
N ILE A 81 -8.76 -1.79 8.67
CA ILE A 81 -9.95 -1.21 8.03
C ILE A 81 -9.71 -1.01 6.53
N GLY A 82 -8.56 -0.46 6.15
CA GLY A 82 -8.19 -0.22 4.77
C GLY A 82 -8.08 -1.51 3.96
N ALA A 83 -7.51 -2.57 4.55
CA ALA A 83 -7.43 -3.87 3.91
C ALA A 83 -8.84 -4.47 3.66
N VAL A 84 -9.71 -4.46 4.68
CA VAL A 84 -11.09 -4.98 4.55
C VAL A 84 -11.90 -4.17 3.55
N ALA A 85 -11.79 -2.84 3.59
CA ALA A 85 -12.48 -1.94 2.66
C ALA A 85 -12.04 -2.18 1.21
N SER A 86 -10.72 -2.27 0.98
CA SER A 86 -10.16 -2.52 -0.35
C SER A 86 -10.59 -3.88 -0.91
N VAL A 87 -10.55 -4.94 -0.09
CA VAL A 87 -11.01 -6.27 -0.51
C VAL A 87 -12.50 -6.26 -0.86
N ARG A 88 -13.33 -5.60 -0.03
CA ARG A 88 -14.77 -5.48 -0.30
C ARG A 88 -15.05 -4.76 -1.62
N GLN A 89 -14.34 -3.66 -1.88
CA GLN A 89 -14.51 -2.87 -3.09
C GLN A 89 -14.04 -3.63 -4.32
N MET A 90 -12.89 -4.30 -4.22
CA MET A 90 -12.36 -5.19 -5.26
C MET A 90 -13.37 -6.30 -5.63
N ILE A 91 -14.03 -6.93 -4.66
CA ILE A 91 -15.06 -7.95 -4.93
C ILE A 91 -16.28 -7.35 -5.62
N ARG A 92 -16.69 -6.13 -5.23
CA ARG A 92 -17.85 -5.45 -5.84
C ARG A 92 -17.57 -5.05 -7.28
N ASP A 93 -16.38 -4.52 -7.54
CA ASP A 93 -15.98 -4.05 -8.86
C ASP A 93 -15.70 -5.24 -9.79
N ALA A 94 -15.15 -6.33 -9.27
CA ALA A 94 -15.01 -7.59 -9.99
C ALA A 94 -16.36 -8.22 -10.38
N LYS A 95 -17.41 -8.07 -9.56
CA LYS A 95 -18.77 -8.57 -9.89
C LYS A 95 -19.47 -7.74 -10.98
N THR A 96 -19.13 -6.47 -11.10
CA THR A 96 -19.67 -5.56 -12.12
C THR A 96 -18.83 -5.61 -13.41
N TYR A 97 -17.65 -6.23 -13.33
CA TYR A 97 -16.75 -6.38 -14.46
C TYR A 97 -17.27 -7.42 -15.44
N ASN A 98 -17.79 -6.93 -16.57
CA ASN A 98 -17.90 -7.70 -17.78
C ASN A 98 -16.68 -7.38 -18.65
N LEU A 99 -15.89 -8.39 -19.01
CA LEU A 99 -14.71 -8.27 -19.86
C LEU A 99 -15.05 -7.68 -21.26
N PHE A 100 -16.33 -7.71 -21.61
CA PHE A 100 -16.96 -6.99 -22.72
C PHE A 100 -18.25 -6.36 -22.20
N ALA A 101 -18.35 -5.03 -22.22
CA ALA A 101 -19.62 -4.35 -22.01
C ALA A 101 -20.55 -4.67 -23.19
N ASN A 102 -21.53 -5.56 -23.00
CA ASN A 102 -22.60 -5.91 -23.95
C ASN A 102 -22.21 -6.37 -25.37
N MET A 103 -22.72 -7.55 -25.75
CA MET A 103 -23.75 -7.54 -26.80
C MET A 103 -25.07 -7.16 -26.14
#